data_AF-A0A0P0V1X3-F1
#
_entry.id   AF-A0A0P0V1X3-F1
#
_cell.length_a   1.000
_cell.length_b   1.000
_cell.length_c   1.000
_cell.angle_alpha   90.00
_cell.angle_beta   90.00
_cell.angle_gamma   90.00
#
_symmetry.space_group_name_H-M   'P 1'
#
loop_
_entity.id
_entity.type
_entity.pdbx_description
1 polymer ?
#
loop_
_entity_poly.entity_id
_entity_poly.type
_entity_poly.pdbx_seq_one_letter_code
_entity_poly.pdbx_strand_id
1 'polypeptide(L)'
;HVMTELSAAMTNQYTCLDGFDYKDGERVRHYMESSIHHVSRMVSNSLAMAKKLPGAGGGGMTPSSSSPDTATQSESSETTQRQPFMGYGQMANGFPKWVRPGDRRLLQAPASSITPDAVVAKDGSGGYTTVSAAVAAAPANSNKRYVIHIKAGAYMENVEVGKSKKNLMFIGDGIGKTVIKASRNVVDGSTTFRSATVAVVGNNFLARDLTIENSAGPSKHQAVALRVGADLSAFYRCSFVGYQDTLYVHSLRQFFRECDIYGTIDFIFGNSAVVFQSCNLYARRPLPNQSNVYTAQGREDPNQNTGISIQKCKVAAASDLLAVQSSFKTYLGRPWKQYSRTVFMQSELDSVVNPAGWLEWSGNFALDTLYYGEYQNTGPGASTSNRVKWKGYRVITSASEASTFTVGNFIDGDVWLAGTSVPFTVGL
;
A
#
# COMPACT_ATOMS: atom_id res chain seq x y z
N HIS A 1 15.06 7.17 -4.23
CA HIS A 1 14.18 8.32 -4.57
C HIS A 1 13.83 8.37 -6.06
N VAL A 2 14.79 8.61 -6.96
CA VAL A 2 14.54 8.78 -8.41
C VAL A 2 13.71 7.62 -9.00
N MET A 3 14.07 6.37 -8.67
CA MET A 3 13.30 5.19 -9.08
C MET A 3 11.83 5.24 -8.63
N THR A 4 11.57 5.68 -7.40
CA THR A 4 10.22 5.78 -6.83
C THR A 4 9.39 6.83 -7.55
N GLU A 5 9.97 8.00 -7.82
CA GLU A 5 9.31 9.10 -8.55
C GLU A 5 9.02 8.72 -10.00
N LEU A 6 9.99 8.13 -10.71
CA LEU A 6 9.78 7.64 -12.08
C LEU A 6 8.74 6.51 -12.12
N SER A 7 8.77 5.59 -11.15
CA SER A 7 7.76 4.53 -11.05
C SER A 7 6.37 5.12 -10.84
N ALA A 8 6.23 6.11 -9.95
CA ALA A 8 4.97 6.80 -9.73
C ALA A 8 4.52 7.62 -10.95
N ALA A 9 5.43 8.28 -11.67
CA ALA A 9 5.11 9.00 -12.89
C ALA A 9 4.46 8.08 -13.92
N MET A 10 5.05 6.90 -14.17
CA MET A 10 4.48 5.90 -15.06
C MET A 10 3.13 5.38 -14.56
N THR A 11 3.00 5.07 -13.26
CA THR A 11 1.71 4.66 -12.68
C THR A 11 0.62 5.72 -12.89
N ASN A 12 0.92 6.99 -12.64
CA ASN A 12 -0.05 8.08 -12.82
C ASN A 12 -0.45 8.25 -14.30
N GLN A 13 0.46 8.00 -15.25
CA GLN A 13 0.14 8.03 -16.68
C GLN A 13 -0.87 6.94 -17.05
N TYR A 14 -0.67 5.71 -16.58
CA TYR A 14 -1.64 4.63 -16.80
C TYR A 14 -2.97 4.91 -16.11
N THR A 15 -2.97 5.42 -14.87
CA THR A 15 -4.21 5.81 -14.18
C THR A 15 -4.97 6.92 -14.92
N CYS A 16 -4.25 7.87 -15.54
CA CYS A 16 -4.86 8.89 -16.38
C CYS A 16 -5.62 8.26 -17.55
N LEU A 17 -4.98 7.29 -18.22
CA LEU A 17 -5.57 6.54 -19.32
C LEU A 17 -6.79 5.72 -18.87
N ASP A 18 -6.68 4.98 -17.75
CA ASP A 18 -7.76 4.20 -17.14
C ASP A 18 -8.96 5.09 -16.75
N GLY A 19 -8.73 6.38 -16.46
CA GLY A 19 -9.79 7.35 -16.20
C GLY A 19 -10.77 7.54 -17.36
N PHE A 20 -10.38 7.18 -18.59
CA PHE A 20 -11.19 7.27 -19.79
C PHE A 20 -11.90 5.95 -20.17
N ASP A 21 -11.76 4.88 -19.36
CA ASP A 21 -12.50 3.62 -19.57
C ASP A 21 -13.97 3.69 -19.11
N TYR A 22 -14.33 4.78 -18.44
CA TYR A 22 -15.69 5.03 -17.94
C TYR A 22 -16.49 5.88 -18.94
N LYS A 23 -17.82 5.95 -18.73
CA LYS A 23 -18.83 6.56 -19.62
C LYS A 23 -18.31 7.66 -20.55
N ASP A 24 -18.48 7.44 -21.85
CA ASP A 24 -18.13 8.33 -22.98
C ASP A 24 -16.64 8.67 -23.16
N GLY A 25 -15.75 8.07 -22.35
CA GLY A 25 -14.31 8.31 -22.41
C GLY A 25 -13.60 7.62 -23.58
N GLU A 26 -14.18 6.58 -24.19
CA GLU A 26 -13.51 5.76 -25.22
C GLU A 26 -12.97 6.58 -26.39
N ARG A 27 -13.73 7.59 -26.86
CA ARG A 27 -13.26 8.47 -27.94
C ARG A 27 -12.02 9.24 -27.52
N VAL A 28 -12.03 9.82 -26.31
CA VAL A 28 -10.90 10.59 -25.78
C VAL A 28 -9.71 9.67 -25.51
N ARG A 29 -9.96 8.49 -24.95
CA ARG A 29 -8.95 7.45 -24.72
C ARG A 29 -8.18 7.15 -26.00
N HIS A 30 -8.89 6.87 -27.10
CA HIS A 30 -8.28 6.52 -28.37
C HIS A 30 -7.31 7.61 -28.88
N TYR A 31 -7.66 8.89 -28.71
CA TYR A 31 -6.78 10.00 -29.11
C TYR A 31 -5.54 10.16 -28.21
N MET A 32 -5.66 9.88 -26.92
CA MET A 32 -4.58 10.10 -25.95
C MET A 32 -3.67 8.88 -25.76
N GLU A 33 -4.18 7.68 -26.04
CA GLU A 33 -3.53 6.41 -25.72
C GLU A 33 -2.12 6.30 -26.31
N SER A 34 -1.95 6.60 -27.59
CA SER A 34 -0.64 6.53 -28.25
C SER A 34 0.39 7.48 -27.61
N SER A 35 -0.04 8.69 -27.25
CA SER A 35 0.79 9.71 -26.61
C SER A 35 1.18 9.31 -25.19
N ILE A 36 0.23 8.79 -24.41
CA ILE A 36 0.48 8.29 -23.05
C ILE A 36 1.45 7.11 -23.08
N HIS A 37 1.26 6.15 -24.00
CA HIS A 37 2.18 5.03 -24.17
C HIS A 37 3.59 5.48 -24.55
N HIS A 38 3.71 6.51 -25.41
CA HIS A 38 5.01 7.09 -25.76
C HIS A 38 5.71 7.70 -24.54
N VAL A 39 5.00 8.48 -23.73
CA VAL A 39 5.54 9.04 -22.48
C VAL A 39 5.93 7.94 -21.51
N SER A 40 5.09 6.91 -21.32
CA SER A 40 5.41 5.76 -20.47
C SER A 40 6.67 5.04 -20.93
N ARG A 41 6.90 4.88 -22.25
CA ARG A 41 8.15 4.31 -22.77
C ARG A 41 9.38 5.18 -22.47
N MET A 42 9.25 6.50 -22.52
CA MET A 42 10.36 7.39 -22.12
C MET A 42 10.69 7.23 -20.63
N VAL A 43 9.66 7.16 -19.77
CA VAL A 43 9.85 6.91 -18.33
C VAL A 43 10.45 5.52 -18.08
N SER A 44 10.04 4.50 -18.85
CA SER A 44 10.63 3.15 -18.82
C SER A 44 12.13 3.18 -19.12
N ASN A 45 12.54 3.88 -20.17
CA ASN A 45 13.96 4.06 -20.51
C ASN A 45 14.71 4.75 -19.37
N SER A 46 14.15 5.79 -18.77
CA SER A 46 14.74 6.46 -17.60
C SER A 46 14.86 5.52 -16.39
N LEU A 47 13.85 4.68 -16.12
CA LEU A 47 13.90 3.66 -15.07
C LEU A 47 15.00 2.64 -15.34
N ALA A 48 15.13 2.16 -16.57
CA ALA A 48 16.15 1.20 -16.96
C ALA A 48 17.56 1.76 -16.76
N MET A 49 17.79 3.03 -17.11
CA MET A 49 19.05 3.73 -16.86
C MET A 49 19.30 3.95 -15.36
N ALA A 50 18.31 4.44 -14.64
CA ALA A 50 18.42 4.72 -13.21
C ALA A 50 18.71 3.45 -12.40
N LYS A 51 18.15 2.30 -12.80
CA LYS A 51 18.42 0.98 -12.20
C LYS A 51 19.88 0.52 -12.36
N LYS A 52 20.61 1.05 -13.34
CA LYS A 52 22.03 0.74 -13.59
C LYS A 52 22.99 1.67 -12.85
N LEU A 53 22.50 2.73 -12.19
CA LEU A 53 23.35 3.63 -11.42
C LEU A 53 23.86 2.93 -10.13
N PRO A 54 25.14 3.16 -9.74
CA PRO A 54 25.67 2.66 -8.48
C PRO A 54 24.79 3.12 -7.29
N GLY A 55 24.43 2.19 -6.41
CA GLY A 55 23.58 2.46 -5.25
C GLY A 55 22.06 2.51 -5.53
N ALA A 56 21.61 2.39 -6.77
CA ALA A 56 20.17 2.31 -7.10
C ALA A 56 19.57 0.89 -6.89
N GLY A 57 20.43 -0.12 -6.73
CA GLY A 57 20.05 -1.53 -6.66
C GLY A 57 19.83 -2.06 -5.25
N GLY A 58 18.74 -1.63 -4.59
CA GLY A 58 18.16 -2.42 -3.50
C GLY A 58 17.27 -3.52 -4.10
N GLY A 59 17.77 -4.75 -4.23
CA GLY A 59 16.94 -5.94 -4.48
C GLY A 59 16.65 -6.34 -5.93
N GLY A 60 17.43 -5.87 -6.91
CA GLY A 60 17.30 -6.34 -8.30
C GLY A 60 18.22 -7.53 -8.61
N MET A 61 17.77 -8.75 -8.37
CA MET A 61 18.43 -9.97 -8.88
C MET A 61 18.46 -9.94 -10.42
N THR A 62 19.65 -9.95 -11.00
CA THR A 62 19.90 -10.54 -12.32
C THR A 62 19.88 -12.07 -12.19
N PRO A 63 19.36 -12.84 -13.17
CA PRO A 63 19.46 -14.28 -13.13
C PRO A 63 20.94 -14.67 -13.19
N SER A 64 21.42 -15.40 -12.19
CA SER A 64 22.78 -15.92 -12.13
C SER A 64 23.03 -16.90 -13.28
N SER A 65 24.00 -16.59 -14.14
CA SER A 65 24.75 -17.62 -14.87
C SER A 65 25.72 -18.29 -13.89
N SER A 66 25.67 -19.60 -13.87
CA SER A 66 26.52 -20.54 -13.15
C SER A 66 28.02 -20.30 -13.31
N SER A 67 28.75 -20.34 -12.19
CA SER A 67 29.98 -21.13 -11.99
C SER A 67 30.32 -21.22 -10.49
N PRO A 68 30.84 -22.36 -10.01
CA PRO A 68 31.24 -22.54 -8.61
C PRO A 68 32.69 -22.06 -8.45
N ASP A 69 33.02 -21.40 -7.34
CA ASP A 69 34.31 -21.63 -6.68
C ASP A 69 34.37 -21.09 -5.25
N THR A 70 34.95 -21.96 -4.43
CA THR A 70 35.31 -21.94 -3.03
C THR A 70 36.00 -20.67 -2.54
N ALA A 71 35.50 -20.06 -1.45
CA ALA A 71 36.33 -19.35 -0.47
C ALA A 71 35.59 -19.09 0.86
N THR A 72 36.08 -19.73 1.90
CA THR A 72 35.92 -19.36 3.31
C THR A 72 36.40 -17.93 3.58
N GLN A 73 35.58 -17.09 4.23
CA GLN A 73 36.05 -16.09 5.20
C GLN A 73 34.92 -15.34 5.94
N SER A 74 35.04 -15.38 7.27
CA SER A 74 34.71 -14.35 8.29
C SER A 74 33.40 -13.57 8.19
N GLU A 75 32.52 -13.86 9.15
CA GLU A 75 31.45 -12.98 9.63
C GLU A 75 32.05 -11.75 10.33
N SER A 76 32.31 -10.68 9.59
CA SER A 76 32.28 -9.32 10.14
C SER A 76 31.06 -8.62 9.58
N SER A 77 30.05 -8.46 10.43
CA SER A 77 28.86 -7.65 10.20
C SER A 77 29.25 -6.17 10.13
N GLU A 78 29.82 -5.76 8.99
CA GLU A 78 29.86 -4.36 8.63
C GLU A 78 28.43 -3.89 8.37
N THR A 79 27.84 -3.24 9.38
CA THR A 79 26.75 -2.27 9.18
C THR A 79 27.30 -1.16 8.29
N THR A 80 27.30 -1.38 6.97
CA THR A 80 27.51 -0.32 5.99
C THR A 80 26.35 0.65 6.19
N GLN A 81 26.61 1.77 6.86
CA GLN A 81 25.64 2.84 7.05
C GLN A 81 25.13 3.23 5.66
N ARG A 82 23.88 2.87 5.36
CA ARG A 82 23.21 3.30 4.14
C ARG A 82 23.14 4.81 4.15
N GLN A 83 24.01 5.44 3.36
CA GLN A 83 23.92 6.88 3.10
C GLN A 83 22.58 7.13 2.39
N PRO A 84 21.66 7.93 2.96
CA PRO A 84 20.45 8.27 2.24
C PRO A 84 20.83 9.00 0.96
N PHE A 85 20.13 8.67 -0.13
CA PHE A 85 20.29 9.35 -1.41
C PHE A 85 20.29 10.87 -1.21
N MET A 86 21.20 11.56 -1.92
CA MET A 86 21.50 13.00 -1.84
C MET A 86 20.26 13.94 -1.82
N GLY A 87 19.11 13.46 -2.30
CA GLY A 87 17.82 14.17 -2.28
C GLY A 87 17.07 14.20 -0.93
N TYR A 88 17.45 13.40 0.07
CA TYR A 88 16.79 13.39 1.40
C TYR A 88 17.51 14.21 2.47
N GLY A 89 18.55 14.95 2.09
CA GLY A 89 19.31 15.81 3.00
C GLY A 89 20.27 15.04 3.90
N GLN A 90 21.23 15.76 4.49
CA GLN A 90 22.23 15.19 5.38
C GLN A 90 21.57 14.53 6.60
N MET A 91 22.15 13.41 7.05
CA MET A 91 21.81 12.80 8.34
C MET A 91 22.38 13.66 9.47
N ALA A 92 21.62 13.84 10.55
CA ALA A 92 22.09 14.40 11.82
C ALA A 92 21.70 13.45 12.96
N ASN A 93 22.68 12.99 13.73
CA ASN A 93 22.50 12.07 14.86
C ASN A 93 21.75 10.77 14.50
N GLY A 94 21.99 10.22 13.30
CA GLY A 94 21.36 8.98 12.83
C GLY A 94 19.96 9.15 12.22
N PHE A 95 19.48 10.38 11.99
CA PHE A 95 18.18 10.64 11.38
C PHE A 95 18.30 11.69 10.25
N PRO A 96 17.45 11.67 9.22
CA PRO A 96 17.44 12.72 8.20
C PRO A 96 17.13 14.08 8.83
N LYS A 97 17.84 15.15 8.45
CA LYS A 97 17.64 16.50 9.01
C LYS A 97 16.21 17.04 8.92
N TRP A 98 15.40 16.54 7.99
CA TRP A 98 13.99 16.94 7.87
C TRP A 98 13.10 16.32 8.97
N VAL A 99 13.55 15.25 9.62
CA VAL A 99 12.90 14.63 10.78
C VAL A 99 13.21 15.46 12.01
N ARG A 100 12.20 16.10 12.61
CA ARG A 100 12.39 16.92 13.80
C ARG A 100 12.30 16.07 15.08
N PRO A 101 13.07 16.37 16.13
CA PRO A 101 13.00 15.63 17.40
C PRO A 101 11.60 15.57 18.02
N GLY A 102 10.75 16.57 17.77
CA GLY A 102 9.37 16.62 18.27
C GLY A 102 8.46 15.49 17.77
N ASP A 103 8.66 14.99 16.54
CA ASP A 103 7.87 13.89 15.98
C ASP A 103 8.08 12.56 16.73
N ARG A 104 9.22 12.43 17.44
CA ARG A 104 9.58 11.22 18.20
C ARG A 104 8.81 11.10 19.51
N ARG A 105 8.43 12.23 20.13
CA ARG A 105 7.82 12.25 21.48
C ARG A 105 6.33 11.94 21.48
N LEU A 106 5.69 11.90 20.30
CA LEU A 106 4.24 11.79 20.15
C LEU A 106 3.68 10.36 20.17
N LEU A 107 4.49 9.27 20.18
CA LEU A 107 3.96 7.88 20.26
C LEU A 107 4.20 7.05 21.52
N GLN A 108 5.08 7.46 22.42
CA GLN A 108 4.97 6.95 23.80
C GLN A 108 3.88 7.67 24.60
N ALA A 109 3.44 8.81 24.07
CA ALA A 109 2.45 9.65 24.68
C ALA A 109 1.05 9.16 24.24
N PRO A 110 0.11 8.89 25.15
CA PRO A 110 -1.27 8.60 24.79
C PRO A 110 -1.82 9.73 23.89
N ALA A 111 -2.78 9.44 23.00
CA ALA A 111 -3.30 10.44 22.05
C ALA A 111 -3.73 11.74 22.75
N SER A 112 -4.20 11.64 24.00
CA SER A 112 -4.55 12.73 24.91
C SER A 112 -3.41 13.69 25.29
N SER A 113 -2.15 13.32 25.03
CA SER A 113 -0.96 14.11 25.36
C SER A 113 -0.28 14.72 24.13
N ILE A 114 -0.84 14.48 22.94
CA ILE A 114 -0.46 15.16 21.70
C ILE A 114 -1.29 16.44 21.65
N THR A 115 -0.66 17.61 21.66
CA THR A 115 -1.36 18.88 21.41
C THR A 115 -1.72 18.97 19.93
N PRO A 116 -3.01 18.92 19.55
CA PRO A 116 -3.40 18.99 18.15
C PRO A 116 -3.38 20.45 17.64
N ASP A 117 -3.09 20.65 16.36
CA ASP A 117 -3.19 21.95 15.69
C ASP A 117 -4.64 22.28 15.30
N ALA A 118 -5.47 21.25 15.11
CA ALA A 118 -6.91 21.37 14.88
C ALA A 118 -7.67 20.21 15.54
N VAL A 119 -8.88 20.51 16.01
CA VAL A 119 -9.81 19.52 16.57
C VAL A 119 -11.09 19.51 15.75
N VAL A 120 -11.46 18.33 15.25
CA VAL A 120 -12.72 18.06 14.57
C VAL A 120 -13.63 17.34 15.56
N ALA A 121 -14.84 17.86 15.76
CA ALA A 121 -15.83 17.25 16.64
C ALA A 121 -17.25 17.49 16.13
N LYS A 122 -18.01 16.42 15.93
CA LYS A 122 -19.41 16.50 15.48
C LYS A 122 -20.35 17.22 16.45
N ASP A 123 -20.05 17.14 17.73
CA ASP A 123 -20.82 17.78 18.81
C ASP A 123 -20.55 19.28 18.95
N GLY A 124 -19.66 19.85 18.12
CA GLY A 124 -19.28 21.26 18.17
C GLY A 124 -18.23 21.60 19.24
N SER A 125 -17.70 20.62 19.97
CA SER A 125 -16.67 20.83 21.00
C SER A 125 -15.25 21.06 20.43
N GLY A 126 -15.11 21.08 19.10
CA GLY A 126 -13.86 21.30 18.38
C GLY A 126 -13.90 22.58 17.53
N GLY A 127 -12.77 22.93 16.90
CA GLY A 127 -12.70 24.07 15.98
C GLY A 127 -13.39 23.84 14.63
N TYR A 128 -13.67 22.57 14.30
CA TYR A 128 -14.33 22.18 13.05
C TYR A 128 -15.35 21.05 13.31
N THR A 129 -16.40 20.97 12.50
CA THR A 129 -17.40 19.87 12.54
C THR A 129 -17.20 18.81 11.46
N THR A 130 -16.34 19.09 10.47
CA THR A 130 -15.98 18.17 9.38
C THR A 130 -14.48 18.04 9.26
N VAL A 131 -14.02 16.88 8.79
CA VAL A 131 -12.60 16.60 8.55
C VAL A 131 -12.10 17.45 7.38
N SER A 132 -12.90 17.58 6.32
CA SER A 132 -12.56 18.38 5.14
C SER A 132 -12.30 19.85 5.47
N ALA A 133 -13.07 20.45 6.39
CA ALA A 133 -12.84 21.83 6.81
C ALA A 133 -11.50 21.99 7.55
N ALA A 134 -11.14 21.06 8.44
CA ALA A 134 -9.86 21.09 9.13
C ALA A 134 -8.68 20.88 8.15
N VAL A 135 -8.82 20.00 7.15
CA VAL A 135 -7.82 19.83 6.09
C VAL A 135 -7.69 21.10 5.25
N ALA A 136 -8.81 21.75 4.90
CA ALA A 136 -8.80 22.99 4.14
C ALA A 136 -8.06 24.11 4.89
N ALA A 137 -8.22 24.20 6.20
CA ALA A 137 -7.56 25.18 7.06
C ALA A 137 -6.07 24.91 7.31
N ALA A 138 -5.61 23.66 7.17
CA ALA A 138 -4.19 23.33 7.37
C ALA A 138 -3.27 24.12 6.40
N PRO A 139 -2.08 24.57 6.83
CA PRO A 139 -1.18 25.35 5.99
C PRO A 139 -0.70 24.56 4.76
N ALA A 140 -0.61 25.23 3.62
CA ALA A 140 -0.04 24.66 2.40
C ALA A 140 1.49 24.60 2.50
N ASN A 141 2.08 23.52 1.99
CA ASN A 141 3.52 23.26 1.89
C ASN A 141 4.26 23.42 3.24
N SER A 142 3.59 23.09 4.35
CA SER A 142 4.20 23.15 5.68
C SER A 142 5.40 22.21 5.78
N ASN A 143 6.49 22.70 6.36
CA ASN A 143 7.65 21.89 6.77
C ASN A 143 7.51 21.36 8.22
N LYS A 144 6.40 21.66 8.89
CA LYS A 144 6.06 21.16 10.21
C LYS A 144 4.88 20.19 10.10
N ARG A 145 4.86 19.15 10.94
CA ARG A 145 3.70 18.29 11.09
C ARG A 145 2.50 19.11 11.57
N TYR A 146 1.35 18.92 10.93
CA TYR A 146 0.08 19.54 11.31
C TYR A 146 -0.89 18.42 11.73
N VAL A 147 -1.24 18.40 13.01
CA VAL A 147 -2.00 17.33 13.65
C VAL A 147 -3.48 17.72 13.73
N ILE A 148 -4.33 16.93 13.09
CA ILE A 148 -5.79 17.03 13.19
C ILE A 148 -6.27 15.89 14.08
N HIS A 149 -6.77 16.24 15.27
CA HIS A 149 -7.47 15.31 16.15
C HIS A 149 -8.95 15.24 15.74
N ILE A 150 -9.41 14.05 15.39
CA ILE A 150 -10.77 13.78 14.96
C ILE A 150 -11.45 13.00 16.09
N LYS A 151 -12.33 13.67 16.83
CA LYS A 151 -13.04 13.05 17.95
C LYS A 151 -13.97 11.94 17.47
N ALA A 152 -14.33 11.04 18.39
CA ALA A 152 -15.29 9.97 18.16
C ALA A 152 -16.56 10.45 17.46
N GLY A 153 -17.03 9.68 16.49
CA GLY A 153 -18.15 10.02 15.62
C GLY A 153 -18.00 9.43 14.22
N ALA A 154 -19.11 9.36 13.50
CA ALA A 154 -19.16 8.86 12.11
C ALA A 154 -19.31 10.02 11.12
N TYR A 155 -18.22 10.49 10.53
CA TYR A 155 -18.12 11.61 9.59
C TYR A 155 -18.49 11.18 8.18
N MET A 156 -19.66 11.64 7.70
CA MET A 156 -20.21 11.27 6.40
C MET A 156 -19.73 12.25 5.33
N GLU A 157 -18.53 12.03 4.81
CA GLU A 157 -17.88 12.94 3.87
C GLU A 157 -16.83 12.21 3.03
N ASN A 158 -16.55 12.75 1.84
CA ASN A 158 -15.36 12.41 1.06
C ASN A 158 -14.27 13.44 1.37
N VAL A 159 -13.10 13.00 1.83
CA VAL A 159 -11.98 13.86 2.23
C VAL A 159 -10.84 13.77 1.23
N GLU A 160 -10.27 14.91 0.83
CA GLU A 160 -9.09 14.96 -0.04
C GLU A 160 -7.95 15.73 0.62
N VAL A 161 -6.81 15.05 0.80
CA VAL A 161 -5.54 15.64 1.24
C VAL A 161 -4.66 15.85 0.02
N GLY A 162 -4.84 17.01 -0.62
CA GLY A 162 -4.16 17.36 -1.87
C GLY A 162 -2.63 17.48 -1.75
N LYS A 163 -1.92 17.52 -2.88
CA LYS A 163 -0.44 17.54 -2.96
C LYS A 163 0.24 18.65 -2.14
N SER A 164 -0.40 19.80 -1.99
CA SER A 164 0.12 20.93 -1.19
C SER A 164 -0.02 20.71 0.32
N LYS A 165 -0.87 19.79 0.76
CA LYS A 165 -1.19 19.51 2.17
C LYS A 165 -0.21 18.47 2.75
N LYS A 166 1.08 18.82 2.77
CA LYS A 166 2.18 17.96 3.23
C LYS A 166 2.25 17.87 4.77
N ASN A 167 2.85 16.79 5.28
CA ASN A 167 3.10 16.56 6.71
C ASN A 167 1.82 16.57 7.59
N LEU A 168 0.65 16.29 7.02
CA LEU A 168 -0.59 16.18 7.76
C LEU A 168 -0.66 14.87 8.54
N MET A 169 -1.22 14.92 9.75
CA MET A 169 -1.46 13.75 10.59
C MET A 169 -2.91 13.73 11.05
N PHE A 170 -3.61 12.63 10.81
CA PHE A 170 -4.92 12.36 11.42
C PHE A 170 -4.74 11.48 12.66
N ILE A 171 -5.41 11.86 13.75
CA ILE A 171 -5.49 11.07 14.97
C ILE A 171 -6.96 10.93 15.34
N GLY A 172 -7.47 9.71 15.37
CA GLY A 172 -8.80 9.44 15.90
C GLY A 172 -8.79 9.05 17.39
N ASP A 173 -9.97 8.96 17.98
CA ASP A 173 -10.18 8.44 19.35
C ASP A 173 -10.15 6.90 19.44
N GLY A 174 -9.92 6.20 18.33
CA GLY A 174 -9.84 4.73 18.26
C GLY A 174 -10.49 4.15 17.01
N ILE A 175 -9.98 2.99 16.57
CA ILE A 175 -10.62 2.15 15.55
C ILE A 175 -12.08 1.88 15.95
N GLY A 176 -13.01 2.06 15.01
CA GLY A 176 -14.45 1.88 15.24
C GLY A 176 -15.13 3.00 16.04
N LYS A 177 -14.37 3.86 16.74
CA LYS A 177 -14.90 5.04 17.45
C LYS A 177 -14.92 6.28 16.57
N THR A 178 -13.86 6.47 15.78
CA THR A 178 -13.74 7.55 14.80
C THR A 178 -13.83 6.97 13.41
N VAL A 179 -14.89 7.29 12.67
CA VAL A 179 -15.16 6.68 11.36
C VAL A 179 -15.36 7.78 10.32
N ILE A 180 -14.57 7.78 9.25
CA ILE A 180 -14.81 8.59 8.05
C ILE A 180 -15.46 7.68 7.00
N LYS A 181 -16.64 8.04 6.51
CA LYS A 181 -17.50 7.15 5.73
C LYS A 181 -18.12 7.86 4.53
N ALA A 182 -18.11 7.19 3.38
CA ALA A 182 -18.85 7.60 2.19
C ALA A 182 -19.30 6.36 1.37
N SER A 183 -19.81 6.56 0.16
CA SER A 183 -20.38 5.48 -0.67
C SER A 183 -20.24 5.69 -2.19
N ARG A 184 -19.30 6.54 -2.64
CA ARG A 184 -19.03 6.70 -4.08
C ARG A 184 -18.56 5.37 -4.67
N ASN A 185 -19.02 5.05 -5.87
CA ASN A 185 -18.77 3.77 -6.52
C ASN A 185 -18.89 3.87 -8.05
N VAL A 186 -18.39 2.86 -8.76
CA VAL A 186 -18.40 2.83 -10.23
C VAL A 186 -19.79 2.69 -10.83
N VAL A 187 -20.66 1.83 -10.27
CA VAL A 187 -22.02 1.62 -10.78
C VAL A 187 -22.81 2.93 -10.85
N ASP A 188 -22.68 3.76 -9.82
CA ASP A 188 -23.39 5.04 -9.71
C ASP A 188 -22.65 6.20 -10.42
N GLY A 189 -21.62 5.92 -11.22
CA GLY A 189 -21.01 6.87 -12.15
C GLY A 189 -19.70 7.52 -11.71
N SER A 190 -19.08 7.07 -10.60
CA SER A 190 -17.69 7.45 -10.30
C SER A 190 -16.70 6.64 -11.14
N THR A 191 -15.45 7.09 -11.20
CA THR A 191 -14.33 6.20 -11.53
C THR A 191 -13.83 5.52 -10.26
N THR A 192 -13.11 4.39 -10.36
CA THR A 192 -12.43 3.77 -9.21
C THR A 192 -11.55 4.78 -8.49
N PHE A 193 -10.74 5.56 -9.23
CA PHE A 193 -9.85 6.58 -8.66
C PHE A 193 -10.59 7.65 -7.85
N ARG A 194 -11.77 8.11 -8.30
CA ARG A 194 -12.57 9.15 -7.63
C ARG A 194 -13.55 8.60 -6.59
N SER A 195 -13.68 7.28 -6.47
CA SER A 195 -14.60 6.64 -5.52
C SER A 195 -14.12 6.68 -4.07
N ALA A 196 -12.86 7.03 -3.83
CA ALA A 196 -12.22 7.05 -2.52
C ALA A 196 -13.02 7.87 -1.48
N THR A 197 -13.28 7.27 -0.32
CA THR A 197 -13.80 8.00 0.85
C THR A 197 -12.77 8.97 1.37
N VAL A 198 -11.51 8.54 1.50
CA VAL A 198 -10.38 9.42 1.76
C VAL A 198 -9.32 9.25 0.67
N ALA A 199 -8.88 10.35 0.08
CA ALA A 199 -7.81 10.39 -0.90
C ALA A 199 -6.62 11.20 -0.37
N VAL A 200 -5.42 10.60 -0.35
CA VAL A 200 -4.21 11.23 0.17
C VAL A 200 -3.13 11.32 -0.91
N VAL A 201 -2.68 12.54 -1.20
CA VAL A 201 -1.61 12.84 -2.18
C VAL A 201 -0.51 13.73 -1.56
N GLY A 202 -0.80 14.43 -0.45
CA GLY A 202 0.22 15.17 0.29
C GLY A 202 1.25 14.26 0.96
N ASN A 203 2.52 14.39 0.60
CA ASN A 203 3.62 13.58 1.14
C ASN A 203 3.75 13.68 2.67
N ASN A 204 4.34 12.63 3.26
CA ASN A 204 4.57 12.47 4.70
C ASN A 204 3.27 12.44 5.54
N PHE A 205 2.16 12.02 4.92
CA PHE A 205 0.88 11.89 5.59
C PHE A 205 0.91 10.75 6.61
N LEU A 206 0.37 11.00 7.80
CA LEU A 206 0.21 9.99 8.84
C LEU A 206 -1.27 9.85 9.22
N ALA A 207 -1.69 8.65 9.58
CA ALA A 207 -2.97 8.44 10.25
C ALA A 207 -2.86 7.38 11.34
N ARG A 208 -3.59 7.59 12.44
CA ARG A 208 -3.73 6.58 13.49
C ARG A 208 -5.10 6.58 14.15
N ASP A 209 -5.47 5.43 14.69
CA ASP A 209 -6.60 5.24 15.59
C ASP A 209 -7.96 5.66 14.99
N LEU A 210 -8.23 5.31 13.73
CA LEU A 210 -9.48 5.65 13.04
C LEU A 210 -9.88 4.59 12.01
N THR A 211 -11.13 4.65 11.56
CA THR A 211 -11.67 3.82 10.49
C THR A 211 -12.00 4.67 9.27
N ILE A 212 -11.69 4.18 8.07
CA ILE A 212 -12.12 4.73 6.80
C ILE A 212 -12.96 3.67 6.08
N GLU A 213 -14.21 4.01 5.74
CA GLU A 213 -15.18 3.06 5.20
C GLU A 213 -15.79 3.56 3.89
N ASN A 214 -15.80 2.71 2.85
CA ASN A 214 -16.73 2.85 1.74
C ASN A 214 -17.87 1.85 1.89
N SER A 215 -19.09 2.38 2.01
CA SER A 215 -20.31 1.64 2.34
C SER A 215 -21.22 1.37 1.15
N ALA A 216 -20.72 1.49 -0.08
CA ALA A 216 -21.51 1.24 -1.29
C ALA A 216 -22.08 -0.20 -1.36
N GLY A 217 -21.34 -1.19 -0.86
CA GLY A 217 -21.73 -2.61 -0.89
C GLY A 217 -21.22 -3.37 -2.12
N PRO A 218 -21.31 -4.72 -2.13
CA PRO A 218 -20.66 -5.55 -3.14
C PRO A 218 -21.36 -5.50 -4.52
N SER A 219 -22.64 -5.11 -4.56
CA SER A 219 -23.38 -4.92 -5.82
C SER A 219 -23.00 -3.63 -6.56
N LYS A 220 -22.17 -2.78 -5.95
CA LYS A 220 -21.73 -1.50 -6.52
C LYS A 220 -20.36 -1.53 -7.18
N HIS A 221 -19.80 -2.73 -7.34
CA HIS A 221 -18.47 -2.95 -7.90
C HIS A 221 -17.40 -2.11 -7.16
N GLN A 222 -16.44 -1.52 -7.87
CA GLN A 222 -15.30 -0.81 -7.28
C GLN A 222 -15.77 0.39 -6.45
N ALA A 223 -15.38 0.40 -5.18
CA ALA A 223 -15.76 1.43 -4.22
C ALA A 223 -14.67 1.59 -3.14
N VAL A 224 -13.75 2.52 -3.39
CA VAL A 224 -12.52 2.66 -2.59
C VAL A 224 -12.81 3.31 -1.24
N ALA A 225 -12.29 2.73 -0.16
CA ALA A 225 -12.29 3.35 1.17
C ALA A 225 -11.14 4.37 1.25
N LEU A 226 -9.91 3.92 1.06
CA LEU A 226 -8.71 4.77 1.09
C LEU A 226 -7.93 4.66 -0.22
N ARG A 227 -7.58 5.80 -0.80
CA ARG A 227 -6.58 5.90 -1.88
C ARG A 227 -5.36 6.68 -1.42
N VAL A 228 -4.18 6.12 -1.62
CA VAL A 228 -2.91 6.74 -1.23
C VAL A 228 -1.97 6.86 -2.42
N GLY A 229 -1.63 8.10 -2.77
CA GLY A 229 -0.61 8.45 -3.75
C GLY A 229 0.37 9.48 -3.18
N ALA A 230 0.67 9.38 -1.88
CA ALA A 230 1.61 10.22 -1.15
C ALA A 230 2.88 9.41 -0.81
N ASP A 231 4.05 9.99 -1.03
CA ASP A 231 5.30 9.34 -0.62
C ASP A 231 5.49 9.45 0.90
N LEU A 232 6.12 8.43 1.48
CA LEU A 232 6.45 8.36 2.91
C LEU A 232 5.21 8.47 3.81
N SER A 233 4.09 7.90 3.37
CA SER A 233 2.86 7.86 4.16
C SER A 233 2.81 6.62 5.06
N ALA A 234 2.36 6.78 6.31
CA ALA A 234 2.18 5.65 7.23
C ALA A 234 0.83 5.66 7.94
N PHE A 235 0.28 4.46 8.15
CA PHE A 235 -1.01 4.23 8.81
C PHE A 235 -0.80 3.26 9.97
N TYR A 236 -1.27 3.62 11.16
CA TYR A 236 -1.03 2.85 12.38
C TYR A 236 -2.30 2.65 13.20
N ARG A 237 -2.72 1.40 13.42
CA ARG A 237 -4.02 1.11 14.06
C ARG A 237 -5.16 1.84 13.36
N CYS A 238 -5.25 1.63 12.06
CA CYS A 238 -6.36 2.08 11.25
C CYS A 238 -7.17 0.88 10.77
N SER A 239 -8.45 1.09 10.47
CA SER A 239 -9.25 0.10 9.76
C SER A 239 -9.72 0.65 8.41
N PHE A 240 -9.61 -0.17 7.37
CA PHE A 240 -10.10 0.14 6.02
C PHE A 240 -11.18 -0.86 5.65
N VAL A 241 -12.40 -0.36 5.47
CA VAL A 241 -13.59 -1.20 5.32
C VAL A 241 -14.25 -0.94 3.97
N GLY A 242 -14.44 -2.00 3.20
CA GLY A 242 -15.12 -1.94 1.91
C GLY A 242 -15.50 -3.34 1.43
N TYR A 243 -15.73 -3.44 0.13
CA TYR A 243 -15.96 -4.70 -0.58
C TYR A 243 -14.95 -4.85 -1.70
N GLN A 244 -15.29 -4.45 -2.93
CA GLN A 244 -14.35 -4.47 -4.04
C GLN A 244 -13.49 -3.20 -4.01
N ASP A 245 -12.18 -3.36 -4.20
CA ASP A 245 -11.21 -2.26 -4.28
C ASP A 245 -11.08 -1.42 -2.99
N THR A 246 -11.19 -2.02 -1.79
CA THR A 246 -11.18 -1.29 -0.51
C THR A 246 -9.99 -0.33 -0.35
N LEU A 247 -8.76 -0.80 -0.57
CA LEU A 247 -7.53 -0.06 -0.32
C LEU A 247 -6.71 0.08 -1.60
N TYR A 248 -6.72 1.30 -2.15
CA TYR A 248 -5.97 1.66 -3.34
C TYR A 248 -4.60 2.23 -2.96
N VAL A 249 -3.61 1.35 -2.85
CA VAL A 249 -2.19 1.68 -2.67
C VAL A 249 -1.59 2.16 -4.01
N HIS A 250 -2.07 3.32 -4.46
CA HIS A 250 -1.92 3.80 -5.83
C HIS A 250 -0.44 3.91 -6.27
N SER A 251 0.37 4.70 -5.57
CA SER A 251 1.75 4.99 -5.97
C SER A 251 2.65 5.42 -4.81
N LEU A 252 3.97 5.50 -5.06
CA LEU A 252 5.01 5.93 -4.11
C LEU A 252 5.20 4.96 -2.94
N ARG A 253 5.97 5.33 -1.89
CA ARG A 253 6.25 4.45 -0.75
C ARG A 253 5.25 4.64 0.39
N GLN A 254 4.78 3.51 0.92
CA GLN A 254 3.72 3.49 1.94
C GLN A 254 3.98 2.41 2.99
N PHE A 255 3.52 2.63 4.22
CA PHE A 255 3.64 1.67 5.31
C PHE A 255 2.33 1.54 6.10
N PHE A 256 1.91 0.31 6.36
CA PHE A 256 0.71 0.01 7.15
C PHE A 256 1.11 -0.90 8.31
N ARG A 257 0.77 -0.49 9.53
CA ARG A 257 1.12 -1.19 10.77
C ARG A 257 -0.12 -1.43 11.61
N GLU A 258 -0.33 -2.66 12.05
CA GLU A 258 -1.43 -3.02 12.97
C GLU A 258 -2.79 -2.51 12.47
N CYS A 259 -3.01 -2.61 11.15
CA CYS A 259 -4.25 -2.18 10.52
C CYS A 259 -5.16 -3.39 10.24
N ASP A 260 -6.47 -3.16 10.24
CA ASP A 260 -7.47 -4.14 9.83
C ASP A 260 -8.02 -3.77 8.45
N ILE A 261 -7.86 -4.66 7.46
CA ILE A 261 -8.29 -4.41 6.09
C ILE A 261 -9.35 -5.43 5.68
N TYR A 262 -10.53 -4.94 5.32
CA TYR A 262 -11.67 -5.78 4.96
C TYR A 262 -12.07 -5.58 3.49
N GLY A 263 -12.32 -6.67 2.78
CA GLY A 263 -12.85 -6.58 1.43
C GLY A 263 -13.14 -7.93 0.80
N THR A 264 -13.37 -7.92 -0.51
CA THR A 264 -13.80 -9.10 -1.29
C THR A 264 -12.89 -9.27 -2.50
N ILE A 265 -13.19 -8.60 -3.60
CA ILE A 265 -12.40 -8.62 -4.84
C ILE A 265 -11.34 -7.53 -4.79
N ASP A 266 -10.09 -7.88 -5.08
CA ASP A 266 -8.96 -6.97 -5.30
C ASP A 266 -8.76 -5.90 -4.22
N PHE A 267 -9.04 -6.25 -2.96
CA PHE A 267 -9.27 -5.22 -1.95
C PHE A 267 -8.00 -4.53 -1.43
N ILE A 268 -6.81 -5.01 -1.83
CA ILE A 268 -5.54 -4.28 -1.77
C ILE A 268 -4.94 -4.25 -3.17
N PHE A 269 -4.97 -3.10 -3.83
CA PHE A 269 -4.57 -2.99 -5.23
C PHE A 269 -3.85 -1.69 -5.52
N GLY A 270 -3.12 -1.66 -6.65
CA GLY A 270 -2.32 -0.51 -7.06
C GLY A 270 -0.86 -0.85 -7.33
N ASN A 271 -0.04 0.19 -7.45
CA ASN A 271 1.35 0.07 -7.86
C ASN A 271 2.30 0.94 -7.01
N SER A 272 2.03 1.06 -5.71
CA SER A 272 2.99 1.57 -4.72
C SER A 272 4.14 0.60 -4.48
N ALA A 273 5.21 1.07 -3.83
CA ALA A 273 6.08 0.21 -3.03
C ALA A 273 5.53 0.24 -1.59
N VAL A 274 4.82 -0.82 -1.18
CA VAL A 274 4.13 -0.85 0.13
C VAL A 274 4.51 -2.07 0.95
N VAL A 275 4.66 -1.85 2.26
CA VAL A 275 4.78 -2.91 3.25
C VAL A 275 3.60 -2.83 4.23
N PHE A 276 2.91 -3.95 4.39
CA PHE A 276 1.97 -4.19 5.47
C PHE A 276 2.68 -5.04 6.51
N GLN A 277 2.70 -4.58 7.76
CA GLN A 277 3.36 -5.28 8.85
C GLN A 277 2.42 -5.45 10.04
N SER A 278 2.28 -6.69 10.53
CA SER A 278 1.40 -6.99 11.68
C SER A 278 -0.04 -6.52 11.48
N CYS A 279 -0.52 -6.54 10.24
CA CYS A 279 -1.90 -6.20 9.89
C CYS A 279 -2.78 -7.46 9.88
N ASN A 280 -4.08 -7.27 10.00
CA ASN A 280 -5.07 -8.31 9.78
C ASN A 280 -5.80 -8.06 8.45
N LEU A 281 -5.77 -9.03 7.55
CA LEU A 281 -6.44 -8.98 6.26
C LEU A 281 -7.63 -9.92 6.30
N TYR A 282 -8.83 -9.37 6.12
CA TYR A 282 -10.10 -10.09 6.28
C TYR A 282 -10.91 -10.14 4.98
N ALA A 283 -10.98 -11.34 4.39
CA ALA A 283 -11.86 -11.60 3.25
C ALA A 283 -13.31 -11.69 3.73
N ARG A 284 -14.19 -10.86 3.18
CA ARG A 284 -15.62 -10.81 3.51
C ARG A 284 -16.43 -11.73 2.59
N ARG A 285 -17.71 -11.93 2.92
CA ARG A 285 -18.65 -12.61 2.03
C ARG A 285 -18.91 -11.78 0.76
N PRO A 286 -18.54 -12.28 -0.45
CA PRO A 286 -18.85 -11.61 -1.71
C PRO A 286 -20.27 -11.98 -2.19
N LEU A 287 -20.65 -11.53 -3.39
CA LEU A 287 -21.87 -12.01 -4.04
C LEU A 287 -21.71 -13.46 -4.51
N PRO A 288 -22.82 -14.20 -4.74
CA PRO A 288 -22.78 -15.52 -5.36
C PRO A 288 -21.92 -15.53 -6.64
N ASN A 289 -21.19 -16.62 -6.86
CA ASN A 289 -20.29 -16.85 -8.01
C ASN A 289 -19.07 -15.92 -8.11
N GLN A 290 -18.84 -15.03 -7.14
CA GLN A 290 -17.59 -14.28 -7.04
C GLN A 290 -16.55 -15.06 -6.21
N SER A 291 -15.28 -14.72 -6.42
CA SER A 291 -14.16 -15.17 -5.57
C SER A 291 -13.54 -13.97 -4.88
N ASN A 292 -13.06 -14.18 -3.66
CA ASN A 292 -12.29 -13.17 -2.95
C ASN A 292 -10.83 -13.19 -3.41
N VAL A 293 -10.22 -12.01 -3.43
CA VAL A 293 -8.83 -11.81 -3.82
C VAL A 293 -8.23 -10.73 -2.91
N TYR A 294 -7.22 -11.11 -2.11
CA TYR A 294 -6.56 -10.17 -1.21
C TYR A 294 -5.82 -9.06 -1.97
N THR A 295 -5.07 -9.42 -3.02
CA THR A 295 -4.21 -8.47 -3.73
C THR A 295 -4.40 -8.46 -5.25
N ALA A 296 -4.37 -7.27 -5.84
CA ALA A 296 -4.31 -7.08 -7.30
C ALA A 296 -3.22 -6.07 -7.64
N GLN A 297 -1.98 -6.55 -7.69
CA GLN A 297 -0.83 -5.67 -7.85
C GLN A 297 -0.64 -5.25 -9.31
N GLY A 298 -0.43 -3.95 -9.51
CA GLY A 298 -0.52 -3.29 -10.81
C GLY A 298 0.80 -2.84 -11.42
N ARG A 299 1.90 -3.58 -11.22
CA ARG A 299 3.20 -3.22 -11.84
C ARG A 299 3.22 -3.52 -13.33
N GLU A 300 3.44 -2.49 -14.12
CA GLU A 300 3.41 -2.52 -15.59
C GLU A 300 4.79 -2.65 -16.23
N ASP A 301 5.85 -2.31 -15.50
CA ASP A 301 7.20 -2.31 -16.04
C ASP A 301 8.19 -2.99 -15.06
N PRO A 302 9.07 -3.88 -15.54
CA PRO A 302 9.99 -4.64 -14.68
C PRO A 302 11.08 -3.78 -14.02
N ASN A 303 11.26 -2.54 -14.47
CA ASN A 303 12.17 -1.56 -13.89
C ASN A 303 11.51 -0.74 -12.78
N GLN A 304 10.19 -0.78 -12.62
CA GLN A 304 9.54 -0.15 -11.46
C GLN A 304 9.94 -0.87 -10.17
N ASN A 305 10.25 -0.09 -9.14
CA ASN A 305 10.63 -0.57 -7.81
C ASN A 305 9.41 -0.82 -6.89
N THR A 306 8.25 -1.14 -7.47
CA THR A 306 6.94 -1.22 -6.81
C THR A 306 6.50 -2.65 -6.53
N GLY A 307 5.53 -2.85 -5.65
CA GLY A 307 5.03 -4.16 -5.23
C GLY A 307 4.31 -4.10 -3.90
N ILE A 308 3.62 -5.20 -3.56
CA ILE A 308 2.93 -5.36 -2.28
C ILE A 308 3.70 -6.40 -1.45
N SER A 309 4.19 -5.99 -0.28
CA SER A 309 4.82 -6.87 0.70
C SER A 309 3.93 -7.01 1.93
N ILE A 310 3.51 -8.24 2.24
CA ILE A 310 2.69 -8.60 3.39
C ILE A 310 3.58 -9.38 4.37
N GLN A 311 4.00 -8.73 5.45
CA GLN A 311 4.95 -9.27 6.42
C GLN A 311 4.31 -9.45 7.79
N LYS A 312 4.47 -10.61 8.44
CA LYS A 312 4.00 -10.84 9.82
C LYS A 312 2.51 -10.52 10.00
N CYS A 313 1.70 -10.71 8.97
CA CYS A 313 0.27 -10.39 8.98
C CYS A 313 -0.56 -11.64 9.25
N LYS A 314 -1.84 -11.45 9.56
CA LYS A 314 -2.86 -12.49 9.56
C LYS A 314 -3.72 -12.37 8.31
N VAL A 315 -3.94 -13.48 7.63
CA VAL A 315 -4.78 -13.57 6.41
C VAL A 315 -5.92 -14.53 6.71
N ALA A 316 -7.13 -14.00 6.92
CA ALA A 316 -8.26 -14.79 7.43
C ALA A 316 -9.61 -14.36 6.83
N ALA A 317 -10.64 -15.17 7.06
CA ALA A 317 -12.01 -14.80 6.76
C ALA A 317 -12.55 -13.78 7.78
N ALA A 318 -13.35 -12.82 7.32
CA ALA A 318 -14.20 -12.01 8.18
C ALA A 318 -15.36 -12.86 8.74
N SER A 319 -15.99 -12.37 9.80
CA SER A 319 -17.09 -13.07 10.47
C SER A 319 -18.27 -13.43 9.54
N ASP A 320 -18.56 -12.58 8.55
CA ASP A 320 -19.64 -12.80 7.59
C ASP A 320 -19.35 -13.90 6.56
N LEU A 321 -18.08 -14.29 6.38
CA LEU A 321 -17.63 -15.35 5.48
C LEU A 321 -17.50 -16.72 6.18
N LEU A 322 -17.13 -16.75 7.48
CA LEU A 322 -16.76 -17.98 8.20
C LEU A 322 -17.75 -19.15 8.00
N ALA A 323 -19.05 -18.88 8.16
CA ALA A 323 -20.10 -19.91 8.08
C ALA A 323 -20.33 -20.46 6.66
N VAL A 324 -19.86 -19.75 5.63
CA VAL A 324 -20.11 -20.06 4.21
C VAL A 324 -18.81 -20.12 3.40
N GLN A 325 -17.64 -20.24 4.07
CA GLN A 325 -16.34 -20.16 3.40
C GLN A 325 -16.17 -21.20 2.29
N SER A 326 -16.74 -22.40 2.46
CA SER A 326 -16.69 -23.47 1.45
C SER A 326 -17.43 -23.12 0.16
N SER A 327 -18.32 -22.13 0.19
CA SER A 327 -19.08 -21.64 -0.96
C SER A 327 -18.34 -20.57 -1.77
N PHE A 328 -17.26 -20.00 -1.24
CA PHE A 328 -16.54 -18.89 -1.87
C PHE A 328 -15.04 -19.14 -1.88
N LYS A 329 -14.46 -19.25 -3.07
CA LYS A 329 -13.01 -19.38 -3.22
C LYS A 329 -12.34 -18.06 -2.85
N THR A 330 -11.21 -18.13 -2.15
CA THR A 330 -10.41 -16.97 -1.75
C THR A 330 -8.95 -17.18 -2.11
N TYR A 331 -8.31 -16.17 -2.71
CA TYR A 331 -6.94 -16.24 -3.23
C TYR A 331 -6.09 -15.09 -2.69
N LEU A 332 -4.78 -15.33 -2.52
CA LEU A 332 -3.78 -14.34 -2.08
C LEU A 332 -3.67 -13.17 -3.07
N GLY A 333 -3.84 -13.43 -4.36
CA GLY A 333 -3.85 -12.38 -5.37
C GLY A 333 -4.08 -12.85 -6.79
N ARG A 334 -4.21 -11.88 -7.70
CA ARG A 334 -4.23 -12.06 -9.15
C ARG A 334 -3.50 -10.93 -9.88
N PRO A 335 -2.86 -11.19 -11.04
CA PRO A 335 -1.94 -10.23 -11.66
C PRO A 335 -2.70 -9.20 -12.49
N TRP A 336 -3.12 -8.10 -11.86
CA TRP A 336 -3.80 -7.02 -12.57
C TRP A 336 -2.99 -6.53 -13.78
N LYS A 337 -1.66 -6.44 -13.63
CA LYS A 337 -0.74 -5.97 -14.66
C LYS A 337 0.42 -6.94 -14.90
N GLN A 338 1.10 -6.80 -16.05
CA GLN A 338 1.99 -7.81 -16.62
C GLN A 338 3.16 -8.23 -15.70
N TYR A 339 3.70 -7.32 -14.91
CA TYR A 339 4.83 -7.56 -14.01
C TYR A 339 4.43 -7.55 -12.54
N SER A 340 3.16 -7.88 -12.27
CA SER A 340 2.56 -7.93 -10.94
C SER A 340 3.51 -8.57 -9.92
N ARG A 341 3.72 -7.89 -8.78
CA ARG A 341 4.69 -8.30 -7.75
C ARG A 341 4.11 -8.24 -6.34
N THR A 342 3.87 -9.41 -5.76
CA THR A 342 3.33 -9.56 -4.41
C THR A 342 4.10 -10.61 -3.62
N VAL A 343 4.39 -10.35 -2.35
CA VAL A 343 5.01 -11.30 -1.44
C VAL A 343 4.22 -11.40 -0.14
N PHE A 344 3.94 -12.64 0.28
CA PHE A 344 3.46 -12.96 1.63
C PHE A 344 4.57 -13.65 2.39
N MET A 345 5.02 -13.05 3.50
CA MET A 345 6.12 -13.59 4.28
C MET A 345 5.87 -13.53 5.79
N GLN A 346 6.32 -14.58 6.49
CA GLN A 346 6.20 -14.72 7.94
C GLN A 346 4.77 -14.50 8.46
N SER A 347 3.77 -14.78 7.62
CA SER A 347 2.37 -14.45 7.88
C SER A 347 1.58 -15.72 8.20
N GLU A 348 0.56 -15.58 9.03
CA GLU A 348 -0.41 -16.64 9.33
C GLU A 348 -1.49 -16.66 8.25
N LEU A 349 -1.51 -17.70 7.43
CA LEU A 349 -2.51 -17.93 6.40
C LEU A 349 -3.54 -18.93 6.92
N ASP A 350 -4.76 -18.47 7.13
CA ASP A 350 -5.88 -19.32 7.57
C ASP A 350 -6.42 -20.18 6.41
N SER A 351 -7.24 -21.17 6.75
CA SER A 351 -7.83 -22.17 5.85
C SER A 351 -8.73 -21.59 4.76
N VAL A 352 -9.06 -20.29 4.85
CA VAL A 352 -9.77 -19.55 3.81
C VAL A 352 -8.99 -19.52 2.49
N VAL A 353 -7.65 -19.54 2.55
CA VAL A 353 -6.80 -19.48 1.35
C VAL A 353 -6.92 -20.77 0.55
N ASN A 354 -7.40 -20.66 -0.68
CA ASN A 354 -7.51 -21.78 -1.60
C ASN A 354 -6.14 -22.47 -1.77
N PRO A 355 -6.06 -23.82 -1.85
CA PRO A 355 -4.78 -24.52 -2.01
C PRO A 355 -3.94 -24.05 -3.21
N ALA A 356 -4.57 -23.61 -4.31
CA ALA A 356 -3.89 -23.03 -5.46
C ALA A 356 -3.13 -21.73 -5.12
N GLY A 357 -3.56 -21.01 -4.08
CA GLY A 357 -2.98 -19.77 -3.55
C GLY A 357 -3.30 -18.54 -4.39
N TRP A 358 -3.10 -18.61 -5.70
CA TRP A 358 -3.20 -17.48 -6.62
C TRP A 358 -4.21 -17.77 -7.73
N LEU A 359 -4.82 -16.70 -8.27
CA LEU A 359 -5.84 -16.78 -9.32
C LEU A 359 -5.36 -16.08 -10.60
N GLU A 360 -5.64 -16.65 -11.77
CA GLU A 360 -5.34 -16.00 -13.05
C GLU A 360 -6.10 -14.68 -13.20
N TRP A 361 -5.51 -13.71 -13.90
CA TRP A 361 -6.25 -12.52 -14.33
C TRP A 361 -7.14 -12.84 -15.54
N SER A 362 -6.52 -13.36 -16.60
CA SER A 362 -7.19 -13.82 -17.83
C SER A 362 -6.26 -14.77 -18.59
N GLY A 363 -6.68 -16.02 -18.76
CA GLY A 363 -5.89 -17.04 -19.46
C GLY A 363 -4.46 -17.16 -18.92
N ASN A 364 -3.47 -17.06 -19.81
CA ASN A 364 -2.04 -17.13 -19.47
C ASN A 364 -1.38 -15.74 -19.27
N PHE A 365 -2.15 -14.66 -19.20
CA PHE A 365 -1.61 -13.31 -19.01
C PHE A 365 -0.74 -13.23 -17.75
N ALA A 366 0.44 -12.61 -17.88
CA ALA A 366 1.41 -12.33 -16.83
C ALA A 366 2.04 -13.55 -16.11
N LEU A 367 1.59 -14.79 -16.35
CA LEU A 367 2.00 -15.96 -15.56
C LEU A 367 3.51 -16.25 -15.61
N ASP A 368 4.18 -15.82 -16.69
CA ASP A 368 5.63 -15.97 -16.88
C ASP A 368 6.46 -14.77 -16.40
N THR A 369 5.84 -13.61 -16.19
CA THR A 369 6.52 -12.33 -15.91
C THR A 369 6.23 -11.76 -14.53
N LEU A 370 5.14 -12.17 -13.89
CA LEU A 370 4.82 -11.82 -12.52
C LEU A 370 5.87 -12.37 -11.53
N TYR A 371 5.89 -11.81 -10.32
CA TYR A 371 6.66 -12.32 -9.19
C TYR A 371 5.71 -12.49 -8.00
N TYR A 372 5.31 -13.73 -7.72
CA TYR A 372 4.52 -14.08 -6.53
C TYR A 372 5.32 -14.99 -5.62
N GLY A 373 5.63 -14.48 -4.44
CA GLY A 373 6.51 -15.13 -3.47
C GLY A 373 5.81 -15.46 -2.16
N GLU A 374 6.10 -16.63 -1.62
CA GLU A 374 5.73 -17.03 -0.25
C GLU A 374 6.99 -17.41 0.53
N TYR A 375 7.17 -16.86 1.74
CA TYR A 375 8.34 -17.13 2.59
C TYR A 375 7.94 -17.38 4.05
N GLN A 376 8.23 -18.56 4.59
CA GLN A 376 8.03 -18.88 6.01
C GLN A 376 6.63 -18.52 6.56
N ASN A 377 5.59 -18.69 5.76
CA ASN A 377 4.21 -18.54 6.23
C ASN A 377 3.81 -19.74 7.10
N THR A 378 2.87 -19.53 8.01
CA THR A 378 2.34 -20.57 8.92
C THR A 378 0.82 -20.62 8.85
N GLY A 379 0.20 -21.60 9.51
CA GLY A 379 -1.25 -21.76 9.53
C GLY A 379 -1.78 -22.72 8.44
N PRO A 380 -3.06 -23.11 8.52
CA PRO A 380 -3.63 -24.16 7.69
C PRO A 380 -3.70 -23.82 6.19
N GLY A 381 -3.71 -22.54 5.82
CA GLY A 381 -3.66 -22.06 4.43
C GLY A 381 -2.25 -21.93 3.85
N ALA A 382 -1.19 -22.16 4.65
CA ALA A 382 0.19 -21.89 4.24
C ALA A 382 0.87 -23.04 3.46
N SER A 383 0.26 -24.22 3.37
CA SER A 383 0.83 -25.32 2.60
C SER A 383 0.98 -24.95 1.12
N THR A 384 2.19 -25.14 0.58
CA THR A 384 2.51 -24.79 -0.81
C THR A 384 2.46 -25.98 -1.78
N SER A 385 2.16 -27.19 -1.30
CA SER A 385 2.20 -28.42 -2.11
C SER A 385 1.29 -28.38 -3.34
N ASN A 386 0.11 -27.77 -3.21
CA ASN A 386 -0.92 -27.68 -4.25
C ASN A 386 -1.02 -26.30 -4.91
N ARG A 387 -0.01 -25.44 -4.71
CA ARG A 387 0.03 -24.12 -5.36
C ARG A 387 0.14 -24.25 -6.87
N VAL A 388 -0.31 -23.21 -7.56
CA VAL A 388 -0.15 -23.03 -9.02
C VAL A 388 1.30 -23.29 -9.47
N LYS A 389 1.46 -23.75 -10.72
CA LYS A 389 2.77 -24.09 -11.32
C LYS A 389 3.29 -23.03 -12.29
N TRP A 390 2.84 -21.78 -12.13
CA TRP A 390 3.25 -20.68 -12.99
C TRP A 390 4.74 -20.36 -12.81
N LYS A 391 5.44 -19.99 -13.88
CA LYS A 391 6.87 -19.64 -13.82
C LYS A 391 7.15 -18.42 -12.93
N GLY A 392 6.20 -17.48 -12.84
CA GLY A 392 6.29 -16.32 -11.95
C GLY A 392 6.02 -16.60 -10.47
N TYR A 393 5.45 -17.77 -10.14
CA TYR A 393 5.24 -18.19 -8.74
C TYR A 393 6.49 -18.87 -8.18
N ARG A 394 6.81 -18.61 -6.92
CA ARG A 394 7.91 -19.28 -6.21
C ARG A 394 7.68 -19.40 -4.71
N VAL A 395 8.11 -20.52 -4.15
CA VAL A 395 8.37 -20.66 -2.72
C VAL A 395 9.77 -20.11 -2.47
N ILE A 396 9.86 -18.99 -1.76
CA ILE A 396 11.14 -18.37 -1.42
C ILE A 396 11.75 -19.18 -0.28
N THR A 397 12.98 -19.65 -0.45
CA THR A 397 13.74 -20.37 0.59
C THR A 397 14.94 -19.58 1.09
N SER A 398 15.44 -18.63 0.29
CA SER A 398 16.56 -17.77 0.66
C SER A 398 16.10 -16.59 1.51
N ALA A 399 16.71 -16.42 2.69
CA ALA A 399 16.52 -15.24 3.52
C ALA A 399 17.00 -13.95 2.82
N SER A 400 18.02 -14.03 1.93
CA SER A 400 18.50 -12.85 1.20
C SER A 400 17.50 -12.38 0.15
N GLU A 401 16.78 -13.30 -0.51
CA GLU A 401 15.69 -12.95 -1.44
C GLU A 401 14.52 -12.33 -0.69
N ALA A 402 14.04 -12.98 0.38
CA ALA A 402 12.93 -12.49 1.20
C ALA A 402 13.25 -11.11 1.82
N SER A 403 14.50 -10.91 2.26
CA SER A 403 14.94 -9.65 2.86
C SER A 403 14.76 -8.45 1.92
N THR A 404 14.74 -8.63 0.60
CA THR A 404 14.53 -7.51 -0.34
C THR A 404 13.14 -6.87 -0.23
N PHE A 405 12.17 -7.58 0.36
CA PHE A 405 10.78 -7.14 0.56
C PHE A 405 10.51 -6.59 1.96
N THR A 406 11.52 -6.47 2.83
CA THR A 406 11.36 -5.94 4.20
C THR A 406 11.28 -4.42 4.21
N VAL A 407 10.85 -3.85 5.34
CA VAL A 407 10.67 -2.41 5.53
C VAL A 407 11.94 -1.61 5.18
N GLY A 408 13.10 -2.03 5.67
CA GLY A 408 14.37 -1.32 5.41
C GLY A 408 14.83 -1.41 3.95
N ASN A 409 14.57 -2.52 3.26
CA ASN A 409 15.06 -2.74 1.90
C ASN A 409 14.10 -2.26 0.82
N PHE A 410 12.80 -2.44 1.05
CA PHE A 410 11.80 -2.23 0.02
C PHE A 410 11.29 -0.79 -0.04
N ILE A 411 11.22 -0.13 1.11
CA ILE A 411 10.67 1.22 1.25
C ILE A 411 11.60 2.18 1.98
N ASP A 412 12.88 1.83 2.17
CA ASP A 412 13.86 2.61 2.93
C ASP A 412 13.37 3.00 4.33
N GLY A 413 12.59 2.12 4.98
CA GLY A 413 11.79 2.48 6.15
C GLY A 413 12.61 2.92 7.36
N ASP A 414 13.81 2.38 7.54
CA ASP A 414 14.75 2.83 8.57
C ASP A 414 15.14 4.31 8.44
N VAL A 415 15.11 4.86 7.22
CA VAL A 415 15.43 6.27 6.97
C VAL A 415 14.28 7.19 7.41
N TRP A 416 13.04 6.86 7.09
CA TRP A 416 11.91 7.79 7.25
C TRP A 416 10.92 7.41 8.35
N LEU A 417 10.68 6.11 8.59
CA LEU A 417 9.78 5.66 9.66
C LEU A 417 10.35 5.96 11.03
N ALA A 418 11.68 6.01 11.19
CA ALA A 418 12.33 6.43 12.43
C ALA A 418 11.98 7.88 12.83
N GLY A 419 11.60 8.70 11.86
CA GLY A 419 11.06 10.04 12.07
C GLY A 419 9.55 10.11 12.16
N THR A 420 8.89 8.99 11.88
CA THR A 420 7.52 8.79 12.30
C THR A 420 7.53 8.20 13.68
N SER A 421 6.42 8.38 14.36
CA SER A 421 6.25 7.82 15.69
C SER A 421 5.92 6.31 15.60
N VAL A 422 5.58 5.79 14.41
CA VAL A 422 4.95 4.47 14.16
C VAL A 422 5.92 3.32 14.43
N PRO A 423 5.53 2.26 15.16
CA PRO A 423 6.40 1.10 15.37
C PRO A 423 6.62 0.30 14.07
N PHE A 424 7.84 -0.19 13.86
CA PHE A 424 8.18 -1.01 12.69
C PHE A 424 9.35 -1.95 13.00
N THR A 425 9.36 -3.10 12.34
CA THR A 425 10.52 -4.00 12.26
C THR A 425 11.20 -3.80 10.91
N VAL A 426 12.51 -3.54 10.91
CA VAL A 426 13.28 -3.19 9.70
C VAL A 426 13.45 -4.39 8.75
N GLY A 427 13.76 -5.56 9.29
CA GLY A 427 14.13 -6.78 8.56
C GLY A 427 13.11 -7.92 8.70
N LEU A 428 13.57 -9.14 8.41
CA LEU A 428 12.84 -10.40 8.68
C LEU A 428 12.66 -10.61 10.18
#